data_AF-A0A146K1F5-F1
#
_entry.id   AF-A0A146K1F5-F1
#
_cell.length_a   1.000
_cell.length_b   1.000
_cell.length_c   1.000
_cell.angle_alpha   90.00
_cell.angle_beta   90.00
_cell.angle_gamma   90.00
#
_symmetry.space_group_name_H-M   'P 1'
#
loop_
_entity.id
_entity.type
_entity.pdbx_description
1 polymer ?
#
loop_
_entity_poly.entity_id
_entity_poly.type
_entity_poly.pdbx_seq_one_letter_code
_entity_poly.pdbx_strand_id
1 'polypeptide(L)'
;SIKRFYFPNLLQAKMSFFYCSNLEKFIAPKLQLIGESTFEGCFQFRILQTPMLEKIQAKALQNCTKLKVVHAPRLTETECSCGKCVICHGQIQRCPYVHKMQVKTKNAKQLKQKRQDLINLQNKQINNVSRLYSLFINCRNAMSYSD
;
A
#
# COMPACT_ATOMS: atom_id res chain seq x y z
N SER A 1 31.67 -17.08 3.71
CA SER A 1 30.69 -16.06 3.31
C SER A 1 30.15 -15.34 4.55
N ILE A 2 30.10 -14.01 4.54
CA ILE A 2 29.77 -13.19 5.72
C ILE A 2 28.25 -13.07 5.86
N LYS A 3 27.73 -13.41 7.04
CA LYS A 3 26.29 -13.35 7.34
C LYS A 3 25.85 -12.11 8.10
N ARG A 4 26.79 -11.46 8.80
CA ARG A 4 26.49 -10.37 9.73
C ARG A 4 27.47 -9.25 9.52
N PHE A 5 26.94 -8.04 9.35
CA PHE A 5 27.74 -6.82 9.24
C PHE A 5 27.44 -5.89 10.41
N TYR A 6 28.50 -5.30 10.94
CA TYR A 6 28.46 -4.29 12.00
C TYR A 6 29.33 -3.10 11.60
N PHE A 7 28.70 -1.95 11.41
CA PHE A 7 29.35 -0.71 11.00
C PHE A 7 28.97 0.44 11.93
N PRO A 8 29.68 0.65 13.04
CA PRO A 8 29.30 1.62 14.08
C PRO A 8 29.35 3.08 13.60
N ASN A 9 30.18 3.37 12.59
CA ASN A 9 30.45 4.73 12.11
C ASN A 9 30.03 4.97 10.65
N LEU A 10 29.36 4.02 10.01
CA LEU A 10 28.92 4.17 8.63
C LEU A 10 27.75 5.15 8.55
N LEU A 11 27.92 6.21 7.75
CA LEU A 11 26.92 7.27 7.56
C LEU A 11 26.04 7.03 6.33
N GLN A 12 26.62 6.49 5.25
CA GLN A 12 25.90 6.21 4.00
C GLN A 12 26.34 4.85 3.44
N ALA A 13 25.40 4.07 2.93
CA ALA A 13 25.66 2.82 2.22
C ALA A 13 25.13 2.96 0.80
N LYS A 14 25.97 2.79 -0.22
CA LYS A 14 25.58 2.95 -1.64
C LYS A 14 26.15 1.81 -2.47
N MET A 15 25.29 1.05 -3.16
CA MET A 15 25.66 -0.04 -4.08
C MET A 15 26.67 -1.07 -3.52
N SER A 16 26.73 -1.24 -2.19
CA SER A 16 27.84 -1.99 -1.55
C SER A 16 27.50 -3.44 -1.22
N PHE A 17 26.20 -3.80 -1.13
CA PHE A 17 25.74 -5.12 -0.69
C PHE A 17 24.80 -5.79 -1.70
N PHE A 18 24.89 -5.42 -2.97
CA PHE A 18 24.10 -6.00 -4.06
C PHE A 18 24.33 -7.52 -4.16
N TYR A 19 23.26 -8.31 -4.27
CA TYR A 19 23.27 -9.78 -4.30
C TYR A 19 24.10 -10.45 -3.18
N CYS A 20 24.22 -9.83 -2.00
CA CYS A 20 24.80 -10.47 -0.83
C CYS A 20 23.85 -11.56 -0.29
N SER A 21 23.81 -12.70 -0.98
CA SER A 21 22.82 -13.76 -0.80
C SER A 21 22.87 -14.45 0.57
N ASN A 22 24.00 -14.35 1.28
CA ASN A 22 24.16 -14.91 2.63
C ASN A 22 24.01 -13.86 3.75
N LEU A 23 23.78 -12.58 3.43
CA LEU A 23 23.53 -11.55 4.43
C LEU A 23 22.29 -11.92 5.22
N GLU A 24 22.40 -11.99 6.55
CA GLU A 24 21.29 -12.24 7.47
C GLU A 24 21.02 -11.02 8.37
N LYS A 25 22.06 -10.31 8.81
CA LYS A 25 21.96 -9.19 9.75
C LYS A 25 22.88 -8.03 9.36
N PHE A 26 22.34 -6.82 9.41
CA PHE A 26 23.07 -5.57 9.17
C PHE A 26 22.79 -4.59 10.29
N ILE A 27 23.85 -4.10 10.92
CA ILE A 27 23.77 -3.15 12.04
C ILE A 27 24.65 -1.96 11.71
N ALA A 28 24.05 -0.78 11.62
CA ALA A 28 24.78 0.47 11.44
C ALA A 28 24.06 1.61 12.18
N PRO A 29 24.41 1.87 13.45
CA PRO A 29 23.67 2.80 14.31
C PRO A 29 23.66 4.25 13.79
N LYS A 30 24.72 4.68 13.10
CA LYS A 30 24.86 6.05 12.56
C LYS A 30 24.45 6.17 11.09
N LEU A 31 23.95 5.09 10.47
CA LEU A 31 23.59 5.11 9.06
C LEU A 31 22.38 6.02 8.83
N GLN A 32 22.53 7.00 7.95
CA GLN A 32 21.51 7.99 7.62
C GLN A 32 20.88 7.73 6.23
N LEU A 33 21.64 7.15 5.31
CA LEU A 33 21.21 6.90 3.93
C LEU A 33 21.52 5.48 3.48
N ILE A 34 20.50 4.79 2.97
CA ILE A 34 20.67 3.61 2.11
C ILE A 34 20.39 4.03 0.67
N GLY A 35 21.42 3.94 -0.16
CA GLY A 35 21.38 4.33 -1.56
C GLY A 35 20.74 3.30 -2.48
N GLU A 36 20.63 3.66 -3.75
CA GLU A 36 19.98 2.83 -4.77
C GLU A 36 20.55 1.40 -4.81
N SER A 37 19.65 0.42 -4.89
CA SER A 37 19.95 -1.02 -4.98
C SER A 37 20.93 -1.58 -3.94
N THR A 38 21.21 -0.87 -2.85
CA THR A 38 22.29 -1.21 -1.92
C THR A 38 22.22 -2.64 -1.38
N PHE A 39 21.03 -3.15 -1.07
CA PHE A 39 20.79 -4.54 -0.62
C PHE A 39 19.90 -5.31 -1.61
N GLU A 40 19.79 -4.88 -2.87
CA GLU A 40 18.96 -5.59 -3.83
C GLU A 40 19.45 -7.04 -4.00
N GLY A 41 18.51 -7.99 -3.99
CA GLY A 41 18.81 -9.41 -4.11
C GLY A 41 19.41 -10.06 -2.86
N CYS A 42 19.38 -9.40 -1.70
CA CYS A 42 19.78 -10.01 -0.43
C CYS A 42 18.67 -10.95 0.12
N PHE A 43 18.48 -12.10 -0.52
CA PHE A 43 17.37 -13.02 -0.24
C PHE A 43 17.35 -13.63 1.17
N GLN A 44 18.48 -13.65 1.89
CA GLN A 44 18.56 -14.16 3.26
C GLN A 44 18.50 -13.06 4.33
N PHE A 45 18.40 -11.80 3.93
CA PHE A 45 18.51 -10.67 4.86
C PHE A 45 17.29 -10.59 5.76
N ARG A 46 17.48 -10.64 7.09
CA ARG A 46 16.41 -10.75 8.09
C ARG A 46 16.28 -9.54 9.00
N ILE A 47 17.42 -8.94 9.38
CA ILE A 47 17.47 -7.93 10.45
C ILE A 47 18.29 -6.71 10.03
N LEU A 48 17.64 -5.56 9.90
CA LEU A 48 18.24 -4.24 9.67
C LEU A 48 18.11 -3.39 10.93
N GLN A 49 19.23 -3.01 11.56
CA GLN A 49 19.26 -2.16 12.75
C GLN A 49 20.01 -0.86 12.45
N THR A 50 19.25 0.20 12.18
CA THR A 50 19.76 1.51 11.73
C THR A 50 18.93 2.64 12.34
N PRO A 51 19.05 2.90 13.66
CA PRO A 51 18.24 3.87 14.38
C PRO A 51 18.27 5.30 13.81
N MET A 52 19.37 5.71 13.18
CA MET A 52 19.55 7.03 12.59
C MET A 52 19.16 7.12 11.10
N LEU A 53 18.60 6.06 10.53
CA LEU A 53 18.29 6.01 9.11
C LEU A 53 17.15 6.97 8.77
N GLU A 54 17.39 7.88 7.84
CA GLU A 54 16.45 8.94 7.41
C GLU A 54 15.91 8.67 6.01
N LYS A 55 16.73 8.12 5.11
CA LYS A 55 16.37 7.93 3.69
C LYS A 55 16.76 6.56 3.13
N ILE A 56 15.83 5.99 2.37
CA ILE A 56 16.05 4.79 1.53
C ILE A 56 15.71 5.14 0.07
N GLN A 57 16.68 4.98 -0.83
CA GLN A 57 16.50 5.23 -2.26
C GLN A 57 15.89 4.04 -3.02
N ALA A 58 15.57 4.27 -4.30
CA ALA A 58 14.94 3.29 -5.19
C ALA A 58 15.62 1.90 -5.12
N LYS A 59 14.80 0.85 -5.11
CA LYS A 59 15.23 -0.57 -5.17
C LYS A 59 16.20 -1.03 -4.08
N ALA A 60 16.56 -0.19 -3.12
CA ALA A 60 17.57 -0.48 -2.10
C ALA A 60 17.34 -1.78 -1.32
N LEU A 61 16.07 -2.15 -1.13
CA LEU A 61 15.63 -3.39 -0.46
C LEU A 61 14.82 -4.30 -1.40
N GLN A 62 15.02 -4.18 -2.71
CA GLN A 62 14.35 -5.04 -3.69
C GLN A 62 14.79 -6.49 -3.49
N ASN A 63 13.84 -7.42 -3.58
CA ASN A 63 14.09 -8.85 -3.41
C ASN A 63 14.69 -9.26 -2.05
N CYS A 64 14.66 -8.39 -1.03
CA CYS A 64 14.96 -8.73 0.37
C CYS A 64 13.80 -9.50 1.02
N THR A 65 13.41 -10.63 0.44
CA THR A 65 12.14 -11.34 0.74
C THR A 65 12.05 -11.91 2.18
N LYS A 66 13.18 -12.05 2.88
CA LYS A 66 13.24 -12.53 4.27
C LYS A 66 13.38 -11.43 5.31
N LEU A 67 13.37 -10.15 4.94
CA LEU A 67 13.58 -9.05 5.88
C LEU A 67 12.35 -8.91 6.77
N LYS A 68 12.49 -9.23 8.05
CA LYS A 68 11.38 -9.27 9.02
C LYS A 68 11.49 -8.18 10.08
N VAL A 69 12.72 -7.79 10.43
CA VAL A 69 12.98 -6.83 11.50
C VAL A 69 13.71 -5.65 10.92
N VAL A 70 13.06 -4.49 10.93
CA VAL A 70 13.67 -3.21 10.56
C VAL A 70 13.50 -2.24 11.72
N HIS A 71 14.61 -1.80 12.28
CA HIS A 71 14.64 -0.76 13.30
C HIS A 71 15.22 0.53 12.71
N ALA A 72 14.33 1.40 12.25
CA ALA A 72 14.64 2.69 11.63
C ALA A 72 13.57 3.74 12.01
N PRO A 73 13.53 4.18 13.29
CA PRO A 73 12.50 5.08 13.81
C PRO A 73 12.54 6.50 13.23
N ARG A 74 13.67 6.89 12.60
CA ARG A 74 13.84 8.22 11.95
C ARG A 74 13.56 8.21 10.46
N LEU A 75 13.14 7.09 9.89
CA LEU A 75 12.94 6.95 8.45
C LEU A 75 11.76 7.82 8.00
N THR A 76 12.05 8.84 7.19
CA THR A 76 11.06 9.81 6.68
C THR A 76 10.90 9.73 5.18
N GLU A 77 11.94 9.32 4.45
CA GLU A 77 11.95 9.27 2.99
C GLU A 77 12.20 7.85 2.46
N THR A 78 11.27 7.36 1.64
CA THR A 78 11.43 6.10 0.92
C THR A 78 11.02 6.26 -0.53
N GLU A 79 11.89 5.89 -1.45
CA GLU A 79 11.58 5.75 -2.86
C GLU A 79 11.41 4.24 -3.17
N CYS A 80 10.18 3.80 -3.48
CA CYS A 80 9.96 2.44 -4.02
C CYS A 80 8.94 2.49 -5.16
N SER A 81 9.36 2.02 -6.33
CA SER A 81 8.53 1.89 -7.55
C SER A 81 8.29 0.42 -7.95
N CYS A 82 8.84 -0.55 -7.21
CA CYS A 82 8.93 -1.92 -7.70
C CYS A 82 7.73 -2.82 -7.34
N GLY A 83 6.78 -2.35 -6.51
CA GLY A 83 5.56 -3.08 -6.13
C GLY A 83 5.75 -4.41 -5.38
N LYS A 84 7.00 -4.82 -5.12
CA LYS A 84 7.37 -6.12 -4.53
C LYS A 84 8.34 -6.01 -3.35
N CYS A 85 8.74 -4.78 -2.97
CA CYS A 85 9.70 -4.54 -1.89
C CYS A 85 9.04 -4.63 -0.50
N VAL A 86 9.82 -4.93 0.54
CA VAL A 86 9.38 -4.99 1.95
C VAL A 86 8.84 -3.65 2.48
N ILE A 87 9.19 -2.53 1.83
CA ILE A 87 8.61 -1.20 2.09
C ILE A 87 7.13 -1.14 1.63
N CYS A 88 6.80 -1.73 0.48
CA CYS A 88 5.43 -1.72 -0.07
C CYS A 88 4.48 -2.70 0.65
N HIS A 89 5.00 -3.79 1.22
CA HIS A 89 4.20 -4.82 1.91
C HIS A 89 4.02 -4.58 3.42
N GLY A 90 4.45 -3.42 3.94
CA GLY A 90 4.07 -2.97 5.28
C GLY A 90 4.88 -3.57 6.45
N GLN A 91 6.06 -4.14 6.19
CA GLN A 91 6.94 -4.67 7.24
C GLN A 91 7.83 -3.60 7.89
N ILE A 92 7.89 -2.40 7.30
CA ILE A 92 8.50 -1.21 7.89
C ILE A 92 7.35 -0.30 8.32
N GLN A 93 7.17 -0.09 9.62
CA GLN A 93 6.07 0.73 10.14
C GLN A 93 6.16 2.15 9.56
N ARG A 94 5.04 2.60 8.99
CA ARG A 94 4.79 3.95 8.42
C ARG A 94 5.69 4.31 7.25
N CYS A 95 5.42 3.71 6.09
CA CYS A 95 5.75 4.34 4.82
C CYS A 95 4.80 5.54 4.60
N PRO A 96 5.29 6.79 4.56
CA PRO A 96 4.45 7.99 4.32
C PRO A 96 3.76 7.95 2.94
N TYR A 97 4.31 7.17 2.00
CA TYR A 97 3.75 6.98 0.67
C TYR A 97 2.53 6.03 0.66
N VAL A 98 2.55 4.97 1.49
CA VAL A 98 1.41 4.05 1.64
C VAL A 98 0.21 4.78 2.26
N HIS A 99 0.44 5.76 3.13
CA HIS A 99 -0.64 6.60 3.67
C HIS A 99 -1.35 7.43 2.58
N LYS A 100 -0.61 8.03 1.64
CA LYS A 100 -1.22 8.81 0.53
C LYS A 100 -1.93 7.93 -0.49
N MET A 101 -1.44 6.72 -0.79
CA MET A 101 -2.10 5.77 -1.70
C MET A 101 -3.35 5.10 -1.09
N GLN A 102 -3.34 4.77 0.20
CA GLN A 102 -4.50 4.16 0.87
C GLN A 102 -5.66 5.14 1.05
N VAL A 103 -5.40 6.43 1.28
CA VAL A 103 -6.47 7.44 1.38
C VAL A 103 -7.16 7.67 0.03
N LYS A 104 -6.40 7.76 -1.08
CA LYS A 104 -6.99 7.88 -2.43
C LYS A 104 -7.86 6.67 -2.80
N THR A 105 -7.44 5.45 -2.46
CA THR A 105 -8.19 4.23 -2.77
C THR A 105 -9.40 4.01 -1.86
N LYS A 106 -9.36 4.42 -0.59
CA LYS A 106 -10.55 4.42 0.30
C LYS A 106 -11.63 5.40 -0.18
N ASN A 107 -11.24 6.64 -0.54
CA ASN A 107 -12.18 7.63 -1.08
C ASN A 107 -12.81 7.17 -2.39
N ALA A 108 -12.04 6.56 -3.31
CA ALA A 108 -12.56 6.03 -4.56
C ALA A 108 -13.55 4.86 -4.35
N LYS A 109 -13.27 3.95 -3.40
CA LYS A 109 -14.21 2.86 -3.04
C LYS A 109 -15.50 3.40 -2.43
N GLN A 110 -15.41 4.36 -1.51
CA GLN A 110 -16.58 5.01 -0.90
C GLN A 110 -17.43 5.78 -1.92
N LEU A 111 -16.80 6.49 -2.86
CA LEU A 111 -17.52 7.22 -3.93
C LEU A 111 -18.26 6.26 -4.87
N LYS A 112 -17.61 5.13 -5.22
CA LYS A 112 -18.22 4.10 -6.08
C LYS A 112 -19.41 3.44 -5.38
N GLN A 113 -19.30 3.16 -4.09
CA GLN A 113 -20.41 2.63 -3.29
C GLN A 113 -21.55 3.65 -3.18
N LYS A 114 -21.25 4.91 -2.82
CA LYS A 114 -22.25 5.98 -2.72
C LYS A 114 -22.98 6.23 -4.05
N ARG A 115 -22.28 6.12 -5.19
CA ARG A 115 -22.88 6.17 -6.52
C ARG A 115 -23.84 5.00 -6.76
N GLN A 116 -23.46 3.79 -6.37
CA GLN A 116 -24.32 2.61 -6.51
C GLN A 116 -25.58 2.72 -5.64
N ASP A 117 -25.46 3.23 -4.42
CA ASP A 117 -26.59 3.40 -3.50
C ASP A 117 -27.60 4.42 -4.07
N LEU A 118 -27.12 5.52 -4.67
CA LEU A 118 -27.96 6.51 -5.35
C LEU A 118 -28.71 5.93 -6.55
N ILE A 119 -28.05 5.10 -7.36
CA ILE A 119 -28.68 4.41 -8.49
C ILE A 119 -29.79 3.47 -7.99
N ASN A 120 -29.54 2.74 -6.91
CA ASN A 120 -30.54 1.85 -6.31
C ASN A 120 -31.76 2.62 -5.78
N LEU A 121 -31.56 3.79 -5.18
CA LEU A 121 -32.61 4.70 -4.74
C LEU A 121 -33.46 5.23 -5.91
N GLN A 122 -32.82 5.64 -7.00
CA GLN A 122 -33.52 6.10 -8.20
C GLN A 122 -34.37 4.99 -8.82
N ASN A 123 -33.82 3.78 -8.95
CA ASN A 123 -34.55 2.63 -9.48
C ASN A 123 -35.77 2.27 -8.60
N LYS A 124 -35.64 2.40 -7.27
CA LYS A 124 -36.77 2.18 -6.35
C LYS A 124 -37.88 3.21 -6.56
N GLN A 125 -37.54 4.48 -6.76
CA GLN A 125 -38.51 5.52 -7.05
C GLN A 125 -39.22 5.29 -8.40
N ILE A 126 -38.47 4.95 -9.44
CA ILE A 126 -39.02 4.64 -10.77
C ILE A 126 -40.01 3.47 -10.67
N ASN A 127 -39.64 2.38 -10.00
CA ASN A 127 -40.50 1.21 -9.83
C ASN A 127 -41.82 1.55 -9.10
N ASN A 128 -41.76 2.42 -8.09
CA ASN A 128 -42.96 2.86 -7.38
C ASN A 128 -43.90 3.68 -8.30
N VAL A 129 -43.35 4.58 -9.12
CA VAL A 129 -44.13 5.36 -10.08
C VAL A 129 -44.75 4.45 -11.14
N SER A 130 -43.99 3.51 -11.69
CA SER A 130 -44.50 2.52 -12.65
C SER A 130 -45.66 1.70 -12.06
N ARG A 131 -45.56 1.34 -10.77
CA ARG A 131 -46.62 0.59 -10.08
C ARG A 131 -47.88 1.43 -9.90
N LEU A 132 -47.75 2.69 -9.48
CA LEU A 132 -48.88 3.63 -9.37
C LEU A 132 -49.54 3.88 -10.73
N TYR A 133 -48.74 4.03 -11.79
CA TYR A 133 -49.26 4.20 -13.16
C TYR A 133 -50.04 2.96 -13.63
N SER A 134 -49.52 1.76 -13.36
CA SER A 134 -50.24 0.52 -13.68
C SER A 134 -51.57 0.38 -12.91
N LEU A 135 -51.59 0.77 -11.63
CA LEU A 135 -52.81 0.80 -10.82
C LEU A 135 -53.81 1.82 -11.37
N PHE A 136 -53.34 2.99 -11.81
CA PHE A 136 -54.17 4.02 -12.42
C PHE A 136 -54.81 3.55 -13.74
N ILE A 137 -54.04 2.91 -14.63
CA ILE A 137 -54.59 2.32 -15.86
C ILE A 137 -55.61 1.22 -15.55
N ASN A 138 -55.32 0.34 -14.58
CA ASN A 138 -56.26 -0.72 -14.20
C ASN A 138 -57.56 -0.15 -13.63
N CYS A 139 -57.51 0.89 -12.80
CA CYS A 139 -58.72 1.58 -12.30
C CYS A 139 -59.52 2.20 -13.44
N ARG A 140 -58.85 2.89 -14.37
CA ARG A 140 -59.51 3.51 -15.53
C ARG A 140 -60.23 2.47 -16.39
N ASN A 141 -59.57 1.34 -16.67
CA ASN A 141 -60.15 0.26 -17.46
C ASN A 141 -61.33 -0.41 -16.73
N ALA A 142 -61.29 -0.54 -15.40
CA ALA A 142 -62.40 -1.11 -14.63
C ALA A 142 -63.66 -0.23 -14.66
N MET A 143 -63.51 1.10 -14.72
CA MET A 143 -64.63 2.06 -14.78
C MET A 143 -65.30 2.13 -16.17
N SER A 144 -64.62 1.70 -17.24
CA SER A 144 -65.19 1.63 -18.59
C SER A 144 -66.01 0.37 -18.89
N TYR A 145 -66.13 -0.56 -17.93
CA TYR A 145 -66.98 -1.78 -18.04
C TYR A 145 -68.24 -1.71 -17.17
N SER A 146 -68.53 -0.56 -16.56
CA SER A 146 -69.67 -0.32 -15.67
C SER A 146 -70.77 0.58 -16.28
N ASP A 147 -70.76 0.76 -17.60
CA ASP A 147 -71.86 1.30 -18.41
C ASP A 147 -72.44 0.18 -19.30
#